data_AF-A0A4P5RGC8-F1
#
_entry.id   AF-A0A4P5RGC8-F1
#
_cell.length_a   1.000
_cell.length_b   1.000
_cell.length_c   1.000
_cell.angle_alpha   90.00
_cell.angle_beta   90.00
_cell.angle_gamma   90.00
#
_symmetry.space_group_name_H-M   'P 1'
#
loop_
_entity.id
_entity.type
_entity.pdbx_description
1 polymer ?
#
loop_
_entity_poly.entity_id
_entity_poly.type
_entity_poly.pdbx_seq_one_letter_code
_entity_poly.pdbx_strand_id
1 'polypeptide(L)'
;MTNTTPHSPLTCEACRIIDKTDGIEDGKLFSLAHWKVTNERARWQHAREVQDKVSDRVTGFAGSLNFVYIHTIWFVIWIAINVGLVGAGLKFDEYPFGLLTMIVSLEAIFLSTFVMVSQNRQAARANIRSQVDFESNLQSLIWLVHLAQQSNVDIAHVDKLCAEAIAESRKMA
;
A
#
# COMPACT_ATOMS: atom_id res chain seq x y z
N MET A 1 -35.81 16.58 15.95
CA MET A 1 -36.54 15.36 15.56
C MET A 1 -36.20 15.08 14.10
N THR A 2 -35.12 14.33 13.84
CA THR A 2 -34.73 13.97 12.48
C THR A 2 -35.62 12.82 12.03
N ASN A 3 -36.44 13.09 11.02
CA ASN A 3 -37.40 12.15 10.45
C ASN A 3 -36.62 10.99 9.79
N THR A 4 -36.46 9.87 10.49
CA THR A 4 -35.80 8.65 9.98
C THR A 4 -36.82 7.77 9.26
N THR A 5 -37.47 8.30 8.23
CA THR A 5 -38.22 7.46 7.30
C THR A 5 -37.21 6.63 6.49
N PRO A 6 -37.35 5.30 6.43
CA PRO A 6 -36.54 4.47 5.56
C PRO A 6 -36.82 4.89 4.11
N HIS A 7 -35.89 5.60 3.49
CA HIS A 7 -35.99 5.96 2.09
C HIS A 7 -35.47 4.75 1.30
N SER A 8 -36.36 4.16 0.50
CA SER A 8 -35.93 3.18 -0.50
C SER A 8 -35.08 3.94 -1.53
N PRO A 9 -33.89 3.47 -1.93
CA PRO A 9 -33.06 4.13 -2.94
C PRO A 9 -33.82 4.43 -4.24
N LEU A 10 -34.81 3.60 -4.59
CA LEU A 10 -35.67 3.79 -5.77
C LEU A 10 -36.66 4.95 -5.65
N THR A 11 -36.89 5.47 -4.43
CA THR A 11 -37.81 6.60 -4.17
C THR A 11 -37.11 7.96 -4.18
N CYS A 12 -35.77 7.98 -4.22
CA CYS A 12 -34.97 9.19 -4.36
C CYS A 12 -34.39 9.26 -5.78
N GLU A 13 -34.63 10.37 -6.50
CA GLU A 13 -34.12 10.56 -7.86
C GLU A 13 -32.60 10.46 -7.92
N ALA A 14 -31.90 11.13 -6.99
CA ALA A 14 -30.44 11.10 -6.90
C ALA A 14 -29.90 9.69 -6.66
N CYS A 15 -30.55 8.91 -5.78
CA CYS A 15 -30.16 7.52 -5.53
C CYS A 15 -30.42 6.63 -6.74
N ARG A 16 -31.51 6.84 -7.50
CA ARG A 16 -31.80 6.10 -8.72
C ARG A 16 -30.81 6.38 -9.85
N ILE A 17 -30.32 7.62 -9.94
CA ILE A 17 -29.26 7.97 -10.90
C ILE A 17 -27.99 7.16 -10.61
N ILE A 18 -27.61 7.06 -9.33
CA ILE A 18 -26.45 6.27 -8.90
C ILE A 18 -26.69 4.77 -9.14
N ASP A 19 -27.88 4.25 -8.83
CA ASP A 19 -28.28 2.84 -9.06
C ASP A 19 -28.14 2.45 -10.55
N LYS A 20 -28.52 3.35 -11.47
CA LYS A 20 -28.39 3.12 -12.92
C LYS A 20 -26.96 3.02 -13.44
N THR A 21 -25.95 3.44 -12.67
CA THR A 21 -24.56 3.57 -13.17
C THR A 21 -23.92 2.21 -13.50
N ASP A 22 -24.35 1.12 -12.86
CA ASP A 22 -23.87 -0.24 -13.15
C ASP A 22 -24.75 -0.99 -14.19
N GLY A 23 -25.79 -0.32 -14.71
CA GLY A 23 -26.73 -0.87 -15.69
C GLY A 23 -27.82 -1.75 -15.08
N ILE A 24 -27.92 -1.87 -13.74
CA ILE A 24 -28.90 -2.68 -13.03
C ILE A 24 -29.63 -1.83 -11.99
N GLU A 25 -30.92 -1.55 -12.21
CA GLU A 25 -31.77 -0.88 -11.20
C GLU A 25 -32.33 -1.89 -10.19
N ASP A 26 -31.52 -2.30 -9.21
CA ASP A 26 -31.93 -3.26 -8.16
C ASP A 26 -32.15 -2.62 -6.79
N GLY A 27 -32.04 -1.30 -6.69
CA GLY A 27 -32.15 -0.56 -5.44
C GLY A 27 -30.91 -0.70 -4.55
N LYS A 28 -29.81 -1.28 -5.04
CA LYS A 28 -28.49 -1.19 -4.42
C LYS A 28 -27.68 -0.15 -5.18
N LEU A 29 -27.51 1.02 -4.55
CA LEU A 29 -26.68 2.12 -5.04
C LEU A 29 -25.38 1.67 -5.73
N PHE A 30 -24.71 0.64 -5.19
CA PHE A 30 -23.64 -0.06 -5.89
C PHE A 30 -23.69 -1.56 -5.63
N SER A 31 -23.51 -2.36 -6.67
CA SER A 31 -23.24 -3.78 -6.54
C SER A 31 -21.81 -4.03 -6.02
N LEU A 32 -21.69 -4.22 -4.70
CA LEU A 32 -20.44 -4.63 -4.04
C LEU A 32 -20.01 -6.08 -4.37
N ALA A 33 -20.71 -6.77 -5.28
CA ALA A 33 -20.36 -8.13 -5.69
C ALA A 33 -18.94 -8.23 -6.27
N HIS A 34 -18.43 -7.15 -6.87
CA HIS A 34 -17.08 -7.06 -7.39
C HIS A 34 -16.02 -6.75 -6.31
N TRP A 35 -16.43 -6.28 -5.12
CA TRP A 35 -15.56 -5.83 -4.05
C TRP A 35 -15.72 -6.73 -2.83
N LYS A 36 -15.06 -7.89 -2.87
CA LYS A 36 -15.01 -8.82 -1.75
C LYS A 36 -14.03 -8.30 -0.70
N VAL A 37 -14.49 -7.37 0.16
CA VAL A 37 -13.72 -6.97 1.36
C VAL A 37 -13.79 -8.12 2.34
N THR A 38 -12.85 -9.05 2.21
CA THR A 38 -12.53 -9.94 3.32
C THR A 38 -12.12 -9.06 4.49
N ASN A 39 -12.70 -9.33 5.67
CA ASN A 39 -12.43 -8.62 6.92
C ASN A 39 -11.01 -8.95 7.45
N GLU A 40 -10.00 -8.78 6.60
CA GLU A 40 -8.59 -9.07 6.85
C GLU A 40 -8.03 -8.13 7.92
N ARG A 41 -8.63 -6.94 8.09
CA ARG A 41 -8.31 -5.99 9.16
C ARG A 41 -8.30 -6.67 10.54
N ALA A 42 -9.28 -7.54 10.82
CA ALA A 42 -9.34 -8.26 12.10
C ALA A 42 -8.30 -9.40 12.20
N ARG A 43 -7.97 -10.08 11.10
CA ARG A 43 -7.02 -11.21 11.12
C ARG A 43 -5.57 -10.79 11.30
N TRP A 44 -5.21 -9.57 10.87
CA TRP A 44 -3.84 -9.08 10.94
C TRP A 44 -3.47 -8.39 12.26
N GLN A 45 -4.47 -7.97 13.06
CA GLN A 45 -4.26 -7.24 14.32
C GLN A 45 -3.84 -8.15 15.48
N HIS A 46 -4.36 -9.38 15.57
CA HIS A 46 -4.10 -10.24 16.74
C HIS A 46 -2.81 -11.08 16.69
N ALA A 47 -2.14 -11.19 15.54
CA ALA A 47 -0.98 -12.08 15.40
C ALA A 47 0.40 -11.43 15.64
N ARG A 48 0.49 -10.12 15.95
CA ARG A 48 1.69 -9.36 15.58
C ARG A 48 2.33 -8.39 16.59
N GLU A 49 1.91 -8.34 17.85
CA GLU A 49 2.35 -7.22 18.72
C GLU A 49 3.82 -7.23 19.18
N VAL A 50 4.51 -8.39 19.21
CA VAL A 50 5.90 -8.49 19.67
C VAL A 50 6.90 -8.60 18.51
N GLN A 51 6.63 -9.45 17.52
CA GLN A 51 7.51 -9.63 16.35
C GLN A 51 7.54 -8.39 15.45
N ASP A 52 6.46 -7.61 15.39
CA ASP A 52 6.40 -6.43 14.54
C ASP A 52 7.36 -5.34 14.97
N LYS A 53 7.55 -5.13 16.28
CA LYS A 53 8.42 -4.07 16.81
C LYS A 53 9.89 -4.32 16.47
N VAL A 54 10.32 -5.58 16.50
CA VAL A 54 11.69 -5.96 16.12
C VAL A 54 11.85 -5.86 14.60
N SER A 55 10.90 -6.41 13.83
CA SER A 55 10.93 -6.32 12.38
C SER A 55 10.94 -4.87 11.89
N ASP A 56 10.15 -3.97 12.48
CA ASP A 56 10.09 -2.56 12.07
C ASP A 56 11.41 -1.82 12.31
N ARG A 57 12.10 -2.10 13.42
CA ARG A 57 13.42 -1.51 13.69
C ARG A 57 14.47 -2.04 12.72
N VAL A 58 14.50 -3.35 12.48
CA VAL A 58 15.49 -3.97 11.59
C VAL A 58 15.27 -3.50 10.16
N THR A 59 14.04 -3.48 9.66
CA THR A 59 13.76 -2.96 8.32
C THR A 59 14.04 -1.45 8.21
N GLY A 60 13.69 -0.66 9.23
CA GLY A 60 14.01 0.77 9.24
C GLY A 60 15.51 1.05 9.20
N PHE A 61 16.31 0.22 9.88
CA PHE A 61 17.77 0.29 9.84
C PHE A 61 18.33 -0.18 8.50
N ALA A 62 17.90 -1.34 7.99
CA ALA A 62 18.35 -1.89 6.72
C ALA A 62 18.00 -1.00 5.50
N GLY A 63 16.92 -0.23 5.58
CA GLY A 63 16.54 0.76 4.57
C GLY A 63 17.26 2.12 4.68
N SER A 64 18.14 2.30 5.66
CA SER A 64 18.85 3.56 5.91
C SER A 64 20.20 3.63 5.22
N LEU A 65 20.61 4.83 4.78
CA LEU A 65 21.98 5.07 4.29
C LEU A 65 23.05 4.83 5.38
N ASN A 66 22.69 4.95 6.66
CA ASN A 66 23.60 4.66 7.77
C ASN A 66 24.07 3.19 7.79
N PHE A 67 23.19 2.26 7.38
CA PHE A 67 23.55 0.85 7.24
C PHE A 67 24.68 0.66 6.24
N VAL A 68 24.59 1.33 5.09
CA VAL A 68 25.60 1.27 4.02
C VAL A 68 26.95 1.77 4.52
N TYR A 69 26.99 2.93 5.19
CA TYR A 69 28.25 3.48 5.71
C TYR A 69 28.92 2.56 6.75
N ILE A 70 28.14 1.99 7.67
CA ILE A 70 28.66 1.06 8.67
C ILE A 70 29.28 -0.17 8.01
N HIS A 71 28.61 -0.76 7.01
CA HIS A 71 29.12 -1.92 6.28
C HIS A 71 30.35 -1.59 5.46
N THR A 72 30.36 -0.45 4.76
CA THR A 72 31.55 0.00 4.02
C THR A 72 32.76 0.15 4.93
N ILE A 73 32.61 0.81 6.08
CA ILE A 73 33.70 0.97 7.05
C ILE A 73 34.16 -0.39 7.58
N TRP A 74 33.22 -1.26 7.96
CA TRP A 74 33.52 -2.60 8.44
C TRP A 74 34.30 -3.44 7.41
N PHE A 75 33.89 -3.43 6.14
CA PHE A 75 34.61 -4.11 5.05
C PHE A 75 36.02 -3.56 4.84
N VAL A 76 36.18 -2.24 4.82
CA VAL A 76 37.48 -1.60 4.66
C VAL A 76 38.42 -1.99 5.79
N ILE A 77 37.94 -1.98 7.04
CA ILE A 77 38.72 -2.39 8.21
C ILE A 77 39.12 -3.87 8.11
N TRP A 78 38.18 -4.75 7.75
CA TRP A 78 38.45 -6.19 7.62
C TRP A 78 39.53 -6.48 6.56
N ILE A 79 39.42 -5.85 5.39
CA ILE A 79 40.39 -6.01 4.30
C ILE A 79 41.75 -5.43 4.74
N ALA A 80 41.79 -4.25 5.34
CA ALA A 80 43.05 -3.63 5.80
C ALA A 80 43.78 -4.52 6.82
N ILE A 81 43.06 -5.13 7.77
CA ILE A 81 43.65 -6.06 8.73
C ILE A 81 44.23 -7.29 8.02
N ASN A 82 43.46 -7.93 7.14
CA ASN A 82 43.87 -9.19 6.51
C ASN A 82 44.92 -9.05 5.40
N VAL A 83 45.00 -7.89 4.74
CA VAL A 83 46.09 -7.56 3.79
C VAL A 83 47.40 -7.25 4.52
N GLY A 84 47.37 -7.06 5.84
CA GLY A 84 48.56 -6.86 6.67
C GLY A 84 48.95 -5.39 6.87
N LEU A 85 48.06 -4.44 6.58
CA LEU A 85 48.26 -3.00 6.83
C LEU A 85 48.34 -2.67 8.34
N VAL A 86 47.82 -3.55 9.20
CA VAL A 86 47.71 -3.34 10.66
C VAL A 86 48.77 -4.14 11.46
N GLY A 87 49.57 -4.98 10.80
CA GLY A 87 50.66 -5.75 11.42
C GLY A 87 50.73 -7.20 10.93
N ALA A 88 51.96 -7.74 10.80
CA ALA A 88 52.24 -9.01 10.13
C ALA A 88 51.69 -10.28 10.81
N GLY A 89 51.11 -10.19 12.01
CA GLY A 89 50.71 -11.34 12.84
C GLY A 89 49.21 -11.66 12.91
N LEU A 90 48.33 -10.88 12.27
CA LEU A 90 46.86 -11.00 12.39
C LEU A 90 46.18 -11.25 11.04
N LYS A 91 46.76 -12.12 10.20
CA LYS A 91 46.13 -12.59 8.95
C LYS A 91 45.31 -13.84 9.25
N PHE A 92 43.99 -13.71 9.30
CA PHE A 92 43.08 -14.81 9.63
C PHE A 92 42.16 -15.20 8.46
N ASP A 93 41.97 -14.31 7.48
CA ASP A 93 41.14 -14.51 6.29
C ASP A 93 41.95 -14.06 5.06
N GLU A 94 42.75 -14.97 4.50
CA GLU A 94 43.60 -14.69 3.34
C GLU A 94 42.76 -14.53 2.06
N TYR A 95 43.23 -13.71 1.11
CA TYR A 95 42.58 -13.55 -0.19
C TYR A 95 42.39 -14.93 -0.84
N PRO A 96 41.15 -15.35 -1.15
CA PRO A 96 39.99 -14.53 -1.55
C PRO A 96 38.93 -14.19 -0.47
N PHE A 97 39.28 -14.14 0.83
CA PHE A 97 38.38 -13.76 1.94
C PHE A 97 37.15 -14.68 2.11
N GLY A 98 37.40 -15.97 2.32
CA GLY A 98 36.34 -16.98 2.45
C GLY A 98 35.42 -16.76 3.66
N LEU A 99 35.97 -16.35 4.81
CA LEU A 99 35.18 -16.14 6.04
C LEU A 99 34.27 -14.92 5.91
N LEU A 100 34.80 -13.80 5.40
CA LEU A 100 34.00 -12.61 5.11
C LEU A 100 32.84 -12.95 4.17
N THR A 101 33.13 -13.66 3.07
CA THR A 101 32.11 -14.02 2.07
C THR A 101 31.00 -14.87 2.68
N MET A 102 31.34 -15.83 3.54
CA MET A 102 30.37 -16.69 4.22
C MET A 102 29.47 -15.88 5.17
N ILE A 103 30.06 -15.00 5.98
CA ILE A 103 29.31 -14.16 6.95
C ILE A 103 28.35 -13.22 6.22
N VAL A 104 28.83 -12.52 5.20
CA VAL A 104 28.02 -11.59 4.39
C VAL A 104 26.88 -12.31 3.69
N SER A 105 27.14 -13.51 3.15
CA SER A 105 26.10 -14.30 2.49
C SER A 105 24.97 -14.69 3.44
N LEU A 106 25.32 -15.11 4.66
CA LEU A 106 24.33 -15.44 5.68
C LEU A 106 23.55 -14.19 6.11
N GLU A 107 24.23 -13.07 6.34
CA GLU A 107 23.61 -11.79 6.66
C GLU A 107 22.62 -11.33 5.58
N ALA A 108 23.00 -11.44 4.30
CA ALA A 108 22.15 -11.06 3.17
C ALA A 108 20.84 -11.87 3.10
N ILE A 109 20.85 -13.15 3.47
CA ILE A 109 19.64 -13.99 3.55
C ILE A 109 18.69 -13.47 4.62
N PHE A 110 19.21 -13.14 5.81
CA PHE A 110 18.39 -12.57 6.89
C PHE A 110 17.81 -11.21 6.49
N LEU A 111 18.62 -10.33 5.92
CA LEU A 111 18.18 -9.02 5.45
C LEU A 111 17.08 -9.13 4.37
N SER A 112 17.26 -10.01 3.39
CA SER A 112 16.27 -10.24 2.33
C SER A 112 14.92 -10.71 2.91
N THR A 113 14.97 -11.57 3.93
CA THR A 113 13.77 -12.05 4.62
C THR A 113 13.06 -10.90 5.36
N PHE A 114 13.80 -10.05 6.08
CA PHE A 114 13.23 -8.87 6.75
C PHE A 114 12.65 -7.86 5.76
N VAL A 115 13.30 -7.66 4.62
CA VAL A 115 12.78 -6.82 3.53
C VAL A 115 11.46 -7.40 3.00
N MET A 116 11.39 -8.70 2.73
CA MET A 116 10.17 -9.35 2.26
C MET A 116 9.01 -9.23 3.26
N VAL A 117 9.29 -9.42 4.56
CA VAL A 117 8.27 -9.22 5.61
C VAL A 117 7.76 -7.78 5.63
N SER A 118 8.65 -6.79 5.51
CA SER A 118 8.25 -5.38 5.42
C SER A 118 7.44 -5.07 4.17
N GLN A 119 7.82 -5.62 3.01
CA GLN A 119 7.08 -5.48 1.75
C GLN A 119 5.67 -6.07 1.89
N ASN A 120 5.53 -7.27 2.45
CA ASN A 120 4.22 -7.88 2.71
C ASN A 120 3.35 -7.00 3.63
N ARG A 121 3.95 -6.34 4.63
CA ARG A 121 3.24 -5.41 5.51
C ARG A 121 2.85 -4.11 4.79
N GLN A 122 3.71 -3.58 3.93
CA GLN A 122 3.38 -2.42 3.09
C GLN A 122 2.23 -2.73 2.14
N ALA A 123 2.23 -3.91 1.50
CA ALA A 123 1.14 -4.37 0.65
C ALA A 123 -0.19 -4.50 1.40
N ALA A 124 -0.18 -5.07 2.62
CA ALA A 124 -1.36 -5.14 3.47
C ALA A 124 -1.91 -3.76 3.84
N ARG A 125 -1.02 -2.80 4.19
CA ARG A 125 -1.41 -1.41 4.46
C ARG A 125 -1.97 -0.70 3.22
N ALA A 126 -1.38 -0.95 2.05
CA ALA A 126 -1.85 -0.39 0.78
C ALA A 126 -3.26 -0.89 0.43
N ASN A 127 -3.57 -2.16 0.69
CA ASN A 127 -4.92 -2.71 0.51
C ASN A 127 -5.94 -2.04 1.47
N ILE A 128 -5.57 -1.84 2.74
CA ILE A 128 -6.45 -1.10 3.67
C ILE A 128 -6.66 0.34 3.20
N ARG A 129 -5.61 1.02 2.72
CA ARG A 129 -5.71 2.38 2.20
C ARG A 129 -6.64 2.43 0.98
N SER A 130 -6.51 1.51 0.02
CA SER A 130 -7.39 1.48 -1.15
C SER A 130 -8.87 1.26 -0.79
N GLN A 131 -9.16 0.47 0.25
CA GLN A 131 -10.51 0.31 0.78
C GLN A 131 -11.06 1.62 1.37
N VAL A 132 -10.27 2.33 2.17
CA VAL A 132 -10.68 3.62 2.75
C VAL A 132 -10.87 4.68 1.67
N ASP A 133 -9.96 4.73 0.69
CA ASP A 133 -10.07 5.66 -0.44
C ASP A 133 -11.34 5.37 -1.25
N PHE A 134 -11.68 4.09 -1.46
CA PHE A 134 -12.92 3.68 -2.13
C PHE A 134 -14.16 4.13 -1.34
N GLU A 135 -14.22 3.89 -0.02
CA GLU A 135 -15.32 4.33 0.83
C GLU A 135 -15.49 5.86 0.80
N SER A 136 -14.38 6.60 0.86
CA SER A 136 -14.38 8.07 0.77
C SER A 136 -14.87 8.57 -0.59
N ASN A 137 -14.46 7.92 -1.68
CA ASN A 137 -14.91 8.25 -3.03
C ASN A 137 -16.40 7.96 -3.20
N LEU A 138 -16.88 6.83 -2.68
CA LEU A 138 -18.30 6.47 -2.70
C LEU A 138 -19.15 7.50 -1.94
N GLN A 139 -18.71 7.88 -0.74
CA GLN A 139 -19.38 8.93 0.03
C GLN A 139 -19.41 10.25 -0.75
N SER A 140 -18.28 10.67 -1.32
CA SER A 140 -18.18 11.90 -2.10
C SER A 140 -19.11 11.89 -3.31
N LEU A 141 -19.19 10.77 -4.03
CA LEU A 141 -20.10 10.60 -5.16
C LEU A 141 -21.57 10.76 -4.75
N ILE A 142 -21.99 10.10 -3.65
CA ILE A 142 -23.36 10.21 -3.14
C ILE A 142 -23.69 11.68 -2.84
N TRP A 143 -22.83 12.38 -2.12
CA TRP A 143 -23.03 13.81 -1.81
C TRP A 143 -23.11 14.68 -3.06
N LEU A 144 -22.21 14.47 -4.03
CA LEU A 144 -22.15 15.24 -5.27
C LEU A 144 -23.41 15.06 -6.12
N VAL A 145 -23.90 13.84 -6.30
CA VAL A 145 -25.11 13.59 -7.10
C VAL A 145 -26.34 14.20 -6.43
N HIS A 146 -26.44 14.15 -5.10
CA HIS A 146 -27.52 14.81 -4.38
C HIS A 146 -27.46 16.34 -4.55
N LEU A 147 -26.28 16.94 -4.47
CA LEU A 147 -26.10 18.38 -4.72
C LEU A 147 -26.40 18.77 -6.17
N ALA A 148 -25.98 17.96 -7.15
CA ALA A 148 -26.24 18.17 -8.56
C ALA A 148 -27.75 18.12 -8.86
N GLN A 149 -28.46 17.15 -8.28
CA GLN A 149 -29.91 17.01 -8.39
C GLN A 149 -30.64 18.21 -7.75
N GLN A 150 -30.20 18.66 -6.57
CA GLN A 150 -30.76 19.85 -5.92
C GLN A 150 -30.51 21.13 -6.73
N SER A 151 -29.37 21.21 -7.42
CA SER A 151 -28.98 22.36 -8.25
C SER A 151 -29.50 22.29 -9.69
N ASN A 152 -30.30 21.26 -10.02
CA ASN A 152 -30.87 21.01 -11.35
C ASN A 152 -29.80 20.95 -12.47
N VAL A 153 -28.65 20.35 -12.17
CA VAL A 153 -27.56 20.09 -13.12
C VAL A 153 -27.91 18.89 -14.00
N ASP A 154 -27.63 18.99 -15.30
CA ASP A 154 -27.78 17.88 -16.24
C ASP A 154 -26.62 16.87 -16.07
N ILE A 155 -26.86 15.85 -15.26
CA ILE A 155 -25.87 14.81 -14.94
C ILE A 155 -25.48 13.99 -16.19
N ALA A 156 -26.41 13.75 -17.11
CA ALA A 156 -26.13 12.99 -18.33
C ALA A 156 -25.16 13.73 -19.27
N HIS A 157 -25.27 15.05 -19.34
CA HIS A 157 -24.30 15.88 -20.06
C HIS A 157 -22.92 15.83 -19.42
N VAL A 158 -22.85 15.93 -18.08
CA VAL A 158 -21.58 15.85 -17.32
C VAL A 158 -20.90 14.51 -17.51
N ASP A 159 -21.63 13.39 -17.42
CA ASP A 159 -21.08 12.05 -17.63
C ASP A 159 -20.49 11.89 -19.03
N LYS A 160 -21.16 12.45 -20.05
CA LYS A 160 -20.67 12.45 -21.42
C LYS A 160 -19.36 13.25 -21.56
N LEU A 161 -19.29 14.45 -20.99
CA LEU A 161 -18.07 15.26 -20.98
C LEU A 161 -16.91 14.55 -20.27
N CYS A 162 -17.20 13.92 -19.12
CA CYS A 162 -16.21 13.12 -18.41
C CYS A 162 -15.71 11.94 -19.26
N ALA A 163 -16.61 11.23 -19.93
CA ALA A 163 -16.24 10.12 -20.83
C ALA A 163 -15.36 10.59 -21.99
N GLU A 164 -15.69 11.72 -22.61
CA GLU A 164 -14.90 12.33 -23.69
C GLU A 164 -13.51 12.76 -23.21
N ALA A 165 -13.42 13.46 -22.07
CA ALA A 165 -12.15 13.91 -21.49
C ALA A 165 -11.25 12.72 -21.07
N ILE A 166 -11.83 11.67 -20.48
CA ILE A 166 -11.10 10.44 -20.14
C ILE A 166 -10.59 9.76 -21.41
N ALA A 167 -11.42 9.65 -22.45
CA ALA A 167 -11.03 9.07 -23.72
C ALA A 167 -9.91 9.86 -24.40
N GLU A 168 -9.92 11.18 -24.29
CA GLU A 168 -8.86 12.05 -24.79
C GLU A 168 -7.55 11.85 -24.03
N SER A 169 -7.60 11.84 -22.68
CA SER A 169 -6.40 11.60 -21.86
C SER A 169 -5.70 10.28 -22.16
N ARG A 170 -6.47 9.22 -22.45
CA ARG A 170 -5.92 7.90 -22.83
C ARG A 170 -5.26 7.87 -24.21
N LYS A 171 -5.57 8.83 -25.10
CA LYS A 171 -4.92 8.95 -26.41
C LYS A 171 -3.60 9.71 -26.34
N MET A 172 -3.40 10.50 -25.29
CA MET A 172 -2.19 11.30 -25.08
C MET A 172 -1.10 10.57 -24.28
N ALA A 173 -1.47 9.51 -23.56
CA ALA A 173 -0.55 8.63 -22.81
C ALA A 173 -0.01 7.50 -23.70
#